data_AF-A0AAW6H0B9-F1
#
_entry.id   AF-A0AAW6H0B9-F1
#
_cell.length_a   1.000
_cell.length_b   1.000
_cell.length_c   1.000
_cell.angle_alpha   90.00
_cell.angle_beta   90.00
_cell.angle_gamma   90.00
#
_symmetry.space_group_name_H-M   'P 1'
#
loop_
_entity.id
_entity.type
_entity.pdbx_description
1 polymer ?
#
loop_
_entity_poly.entity_id
_entity_poly.type
_entity_poly.pdbx_seq_one_letter_code
_entity_poly.pdbx_strand_id
1 'polypeptide(L)'
;KDLYTQPKFKYARNVYAAPQSILTIQAPDEASFEKFVEENRRVIIDFFTHAEMNRQISVLKDKHSDYIATKVKSQFDCDVWVPGELTSTKEGENFFWAGTNAATGDQNFVIYSYPYTDKDTFTKEYFVHKRDSVMKANIPGAREGMYMSTDSLMTDVRPISVQGDYALEARGLWRIKGDFMGGPFVSHVRLDKANQRIIVSEIFIYSPDKMKRNLVRQMEASLYTLKLPGSKQEGAEIPVGVTAKDTTNNK
;
A
#
# COMPACT_ATOMS: atom_id res chain seq x y z
N LYS A 1 -8.97 22.24 -39.39
CA LYS A 1 -9.96 21.22 -38.96
C LYS A 1 -9.47 20.72 -37.63
N ASP A 2 -10.13 21.11 -36.54
CA ASP A 2 -9.68 20.73 -35.20
C ASP A 2 -9.84 19.21 -35.05
N LEU A 3 -8.72 18.53 -34.81
CA LEU A 3 -8.63 17.06 -34.87
C LEU A 3 -9.39 16.37 -33.71
N TYR A 4 -9.77 17.12 -32.69
CA TYR A 4 -10.36 16.62 -31.45
C TYR A 4 -11.61 17.42 -31.10
N THR A 5 -12.71 16.73 -30.79
CA THR A 5 -14.02 17.34 -30.50
C THR A 5 -14.40 17.32 -29.03
N GLN A 6 -13.66 16.58 -28.19
CA GLN A 6 -13.86 16.52 -26.74
C GLN A 6 -12.58 16.12 -26.00
N PRO A 7 -12.38 16.57 -24.74
CA PRO A 7 -11.32 16.08 -23.89
C PRO A 7 -11.45 14.59 -23.58
N LYS A 8 -10.36 13.83 -23.65
CA LYS A 8 -10.32 12.42 -23.24
C LYS A 8 -8.93 11.92 -22.91
N PHE A 9 -8.87 10.88 -22.08
CA PHE A 9 -7.67 10.10 -21.84
C PHE A 9 -7.46 9.05 -22.92
N LYS A 10 -6.19 8.76 -23.20
CA LYS A 10 -5.74 7.55 -23.90
C LYS A 10 -4.52 7.03 -23.17
N TYR A 11 -4.41 5.72 -23.08
CA TYR A 11 -3.29 5.07 -22.43
C TYR A 11 -2.68 4.01 -23.33
N ALA A 12 -1.35 3.94 -23.37
CA ALA A 12 -0.60 2.87 -24.00
C ALA A 12 0.57 2.40 -23.13
N ARG A 13 0.89 1.11 -23.24
CA ARG A 13 2.08 0.49 -22.62
C ARG A 13 3.08 0.08 -23.67
N ASN A 14 4.36 0.16 -23.31
CA ASN A 14 5.47 -0.42 -24.07
C ASN A 14 5.49 -0.03 -25.56
N VAL A 15 5.13 1.22 -25.86
CA VAL A 15 5.07 1.73 -27.24
C VAL A 15 6.48 1.83 -27.84
N TYR A 16 7.45 2.29 -27.06
CA TYR A 16 8.83 2.52 -27.51
C TYR A 16 9.89 1.74 -26.71
N ALA A 17 9.62 1.41 -25.44
CA ALA A 17 10.53 0.69 -24.56
C ALA A 17 9.75 -0.09 -23.49
N ALA A 18 10.37 -1.06 -22.83
CA ALA A 18 9.77 -1.79 -21.72
C ALA A 18 10.61 -1.64 -20.44
N PRO A 19 10.00 -1.35 -19.26
CA PRO A 19 8.58 -1.04 -19.04
C PRO A 19 8.26 0.45 -19.25
N GLN A 20 7.30 0.78 -20.13
CA GLN A 20 6.87 2.16 -20.41
C GLN A 20 5.35 2.31 -20.25
N SER A 21 4.91 3.42 -19.66
CA SER A 21 3.50 3.84 -19.56
C SER A 21 3.34 5.26 -20.12
N ILE A 22 2.39 5.44 -21.05
CA ILE A 22 2.13 6.74 -21.70
C ILE A 22 0.66 7.10 -21.48
N LEU A 23 0.40 8.19 -20.75
CA LEU A 23 -0.92 8.82 -20.67
C LEU A 23 -0.98 10.00 -21.63
N THR A 24 -1.87 9.92 -22.61
CA THR A 24 -2.14 10.99 -23.57
C THR A 24 -3.46 11.65 -23.22
N ILE A 25 -3.46 12.97 -23.08
CA ILE A 25 -4.66 13.78 -22.92
C ILE A 25 -4.86 14.53 -24.23
N GLN A 26 -6.03 14.36 -24.85
CA GLN A 26 -6.40 15.05 -26.09
C GLN A 26 -7.55 16.01 -25.76
N ALA A 27 -7.52 17.23 -26.30
CA ALA A 27 -8.58 18.23 -26.13
C ALA A 27 -8.72 19.11 -27.38
N PRO A 28 -9.89 19.74 -27.62
CA PRO A 28 -10.09 20.68 -28.73
C PRO A 28 -9.23 21.94 -28.65
N ASP A 29 -9.04 22.46 -27.44
CA ASP A 29 -8.34 23.73 -27.17
C ASP A 29 -7.69 23.71 -25.78
N GLU A 30 -6.91 24.76 -25.47
CA GLU A 30 -6.17 24.88 -24.22
C GLU A 30 -7.08 25.02 -22.98
N ALA A 31 -8.18 25.76 -23.09
CA ALA A 31 -9.10 25.99 -21.98
C ALA A 31 -9.83 24.70 -21.56
N SER A 32 -10.25 23.89 -22.54
CA SER A 32 -10.85 22.59 -22.29
C SER A 32 -9.84 21.55 -21.79
N PHE A 33 -8.58 21.63 -22.22
CA PHE A 33 -7.49 20.82 -21.67
C PHE A 33 -7.26 21.12 -20.19
N GLU A 34 -7.07 22.40 -19.84
CA GLU A 34 -6.79 22.83 -18.46
C GLU A 34 -7.90 22.38 -17.51
N LYS A 35 -9.16 22.66 -17.89
CA LYS A 35 -10.33 22.22 -17.12
C LYS A 35 -10.36 20.70 -16.94
N PHE A 36 -10.11 19.94 -18.00
CA PHE A 36 -10.13 18.48 -17.93
C PHE A 36 -9.03 17.93 -17.01
N VAL A 37 -7.82 18.51 -17.05
CA VAL A 37 -6.72 18.13 -16.15
C VAL A 37 -7.07 18.43 -14.70
N GLU A 38 -7.65 19.59 -14.42
CA GLU A 38 -7.99 20.00 -13.05
C GLU A 38 -9.09 19.13 -12.43
N GLU A 39 -10.13 18.83 -13.22
CA GLU A 39 -11.22 17.93 -12.83
C GLU A 39 -10.73 16.50 -12.60
N ASN A 40 -9.73 16.04 -13.38
CA ASN A 40 -9.24 14.66 -13.36
C ASN A 40 -7.86 14.49 -12.69
N ARG A 41 -7.39 15.47 -11.90
CA ARG A 41 -6.06 15.47 -11.28
C ARG A 41 -5.72 14.16 -10.54
N ARG A 42 -6.70 13.61 -9.80
CA ARG A 42 -6.53 12.36 -9.04
C ARG A 42 -6.33 11.16 -9.96
N VAL A 43 -7.12 11.06 -11.02
CA VAL A 43 -7.01 9.99 -12.03
C VAL A 43 -5.61 9.97 -12.65
N ILE A 44 -5.07 11.15 -12.98
CA ILE A 44 -3.73 11.28 -13.57
C ILE A 44 -2.65 10.85 -12.56
N ILE A 45 -2.74 11.30 -11.31
CA ILE A 45 -1.78 10.95 -10.25
C ILE A 45 -1.82 9.45 -9.95
N ASP A 46 -3.02 8.89 -9.79
CA ASP A 46 -3.23 7.47 -9.48
C ASP A 46 -2.75 6.59 -10.63
N PHE A 47 -2.95 7.01 -11.89
CA PHE A 47 -2.43 6.31 -13.06
C PHE A 47 -0.91 6.08 -12.97
N PHE A 48 -0.12 7.13 -12.75
CA PHE A 48 1.34 7.00 -12.66
C PHE A 48 1.78 6.29 -11.37
N THR A 49 1.07 6.50 -10.27
CA THR A 49 1.37 5.85 -8.99
C THR A 49 1.15 4.34 -9.09
N HIS A 50 0.01 3.90 -9.65
CA HIS A 50 -0.29 2.48 -9.86
C HIS A 50 0.64 1.86 -10.91
N ALA A 51 1.01 2.59 -11.96
CA ALA A 51 1.98 2.12 -12.95
C ALA A 51 3.35 1.82 -12.29
N GLU A 52 3.84 2.71 -11.43
CA GLU A 52 5.09 2.48 -10.69
C GLU A 52 4.95 1.35 -9.66
N MET A 53 3.84 1.29 -8.93
CA MET A 53 3.58 0.16 -8.02
C MET A 53 3.55 -1.17 -8.75
N ASN A 54 2.92 -1.26 -9.93
CA ASN A 54 2.89 -2.48 -10.73
C ASN A 54 4.29 -2.90 -11.20
N ARG A 55 5.18 -1.94 -11.47
CA ARG A 55 6.59 -2.23 -11.73
C ARG A 55 7.26 -2.84 -10.51
N GLN A 56 7.02 -2.30 -9.31
CA GLN A 56 7.54 -2.85 -8.06
C GLN A 56 6.95 -4.24 -7.75
N ILE A 57 5.66 -4.46 -7.98
CA ILE A 57 5.00 -5.77 -7.84
C ILE A 57 5.61 -6.80 -8.79
N SER A 58 5.96 -6.39 -10.02
CA SER A 58 6.64 -7.26 -10.98
C SER A 58 8.03 -7.68 -10.48
N VAL A 59 8.77 -6.77 -9.82
CA VAL A 59 10.04 -7.12 -9.18
C VAL A 59 9.83 -8.06 -8.00
N LEU A 60 8.82 -7.78 -7.16
CA LEU A 60 8.47 -8.61 -6.00
C LEU A 60 8.10 -10.04 -6.41
N LYS A 61 7.43 -10.23 -7.55
CA LYS A 61 7.10 -11.56 -8.07
C LYS A 61 8.33 -12.49 -8.12
N ASP A 62 9.49 -11.96 -8.52
CA ASP A 62 10.70 -12.75 -8.69
C ASP A 62 11.71 -12.60 -7.53
N LYS A 63 11.61 -11.51 -6.74
CA LYS A 63 12.58 -11.15 -5.69
C LYS A 63 11.99 -11.05 -4.28
N HIS A 64 10.84 -11.65 -4.04
CA HIS A 64 10.26 -11.68 -2.71
C HIS A 64 10.98 -12.66 -1.78
N SER A 65 10.78 -12.49 -0.48
CA SER A 65 11.24 -13.43 0.53
C SER A 65 10.31 -14.65 0.62
N ASP A 66 10.78 -15.81 0.14
CA ASP A 66 10.07 -17.09 0.31
C ASP A 66 9.84 -17.43 1.79
N TYR A 67 10.81 -17.09 2.64
CA TYR A 67 10.71 -17.30 4.08
C TYR A 67 9.55 -16.53 4.68
N ILE A 68 9.45 -15.22 4.39
CA ILE A 68 8.35 -14.40 4.91
C ILE A 68 7.02 -14.84 4.30
N ALA A 69 6.97 -15.10 3.00
CA ALA A 69 5.75 -15.59 2.35
C ALA A 69 5.24 -16.87 3.01
N THR A 70 6.12 -17.83 3.29
CA THR A 70 5.80 -19.08 3.99
C THR A 70 5.28 -18.83 5.40
N LYS A 71 5.92 -17.93 6.16
CA LYS A 71 5.50 -17.57 7.51
C LYS A 71 4.11 -16.94 7.51
N VAL A 72 3.87 -15.95 6.64
CA VAL A 72 2.57 -15.30 6.49
C VAL A 72 1.49 -16.30 6.09
N LYS A 73 1.80 -17.21 5.16
CA LYS A 73 0.87 -18.28 4.77
C LYS A 73 0.52 -19.19 5.94
N SER A 74 1.52 -19.63 6.71
CA SER A 74 1.28 -20.53 7.85
C SER A 74 0.47 -19.91 8.98
N GLN A 75 0.65 -18.62 9.27
CA GLN A 75 0.00 -17.95 10.40
C GLN A 75 -1.35 -17.31 10.05
N PHE A 76 -1.48 -16.79 8.82
CA PHE A 76 -2.64 -15.98 8.41
C PHE A 76 -3.40 -16.58 7.24
N ASP A 77 -2.95 -17.71 6.68
CA ASP A 77 -3.49 -18.28 5.43
C ASP A 77 -3.51 -17.26 4.25
N CYS A 78 -2.65 -16.24 4.35
CA CYS A 78 -2.52 -15.19 3.35
C CYS A 78 -1.27 -15.43 2.50
N ASP A 79 -1.33 -15.06 1.23
CA ASP A 79 -0.14 -14.99 0.38
C ASP A 79 0.31 -13.54 0.27
N VAL A 80 1.62 -13.28 0.34
CA VAL A 80 2.15 -11.92 0.20
C VAL A 80 3.54 -11.97 -0.44
N TRP A 81 3.85 -10.94 -1.21
CA TRP A 81 5.21 -10.69 -1.69
C TRP A 81 5.75 -9.45 -0.99
N VAL A 82 6.83 -9.64 -0.23
CA VAL A 82 7.60 -8.60 0.44
C VAL A 82 9.07 -8.70 0.01
N PRO A 83 9.84 -7.60 0.00
CA PRO A 83 11.22 -7.63 -0.48
C PRO A 83 12.10 -8.64 0.26
N GLY A 84 12.98 -9.33 -0.47
CA GLY A 84 13.92 -10.32 0.06
C GLY A 84 14.91 -9.75 1.08
N GLU A 85 15.10 -8.44 1.11
CA GLU A 85 16.02 -7.73 2.00
C GLU A 85 15.54 -7.69 3.46
N LEU A 86 14.25 -7.97 3.72
CA LEU A 86 13.70 -8.07 5.07
C LEU A 86 14.15 -9.40 5.70
N THR A 87 15.23 -9.34 6.48
CA THR A 87 15.88 -10.53 7.04
C THR A 87 15.70 -10.67 8.55
N SER A 88 15.39 -9.58 9.26
CA SER A 88 15.06 -9.62 10.69
C SER A 88 13.58 -9.88 10.87
N THR A 89 13.20 -10.79 11.77
CA THR A 89 11.79 -11.13 12.00
C THR A 89 11.45 -11.30 13.46
N LYS A 90 10.17 -11.13 13.79
CA LYS A 90 9.59 -11.34 15.11
C LYS A 90 8.18 -11.90 14.97
N GLU A 91 7.88 -12.90 15.77
CA GLU A 91 6.55 -13.50 15.89
C GLU A 91 5.93 -13.08 17.23
N GLY A 92 4.61 -12.89 17.23
CA GLY A 92 3.79 -12.65 18.40
C GLY A 92 2.44 -13.32 18.23
N GLU A 93 1.55 -13.16 19.20
CA GLU A 93 0.19 -13.69 19.09
C GLU A 93 -0.56 -12.98 17.96
N ASN A 94 -0.97 -13.73 16.93
CA ASN A 94 -1.63 -13.20 15.72
C ASN A 94 -0.86 -12.04 15.08
N PHE A 95 0.47 -12.04 15.17
CA PHE A 95 1.34 -10.96 14.75
C PHE A 95 2.64 -11.49 14.14
N PHE A 96 3.03 -10.88 13.02
CA PHE A 96 4.32 -11.10 12.39
C PHE A 96 4.92 -9.78 11.94
N TRP A 97 6.19 -9.56 12.27
CA TRP A 97 6.99 -8.43 11.79
C TRP A 97 8.23 -8.93 11.06
N ALA A 98 8.58 -8.23 9.99
CA ALA A 98 9.84 -8.38 9.31
C ALA A 98 10.44 -7.01 8.96
N GLY A 99 11.76 -6.88 9.05
CA GLY A 99 12.46 -5.63 8.80
C GLY A 99 13.87 -5.82 8.25
N THR A 100 14.43 -4.77 7.67
CA THR A 100 15.85 -4.76 7.26
C THR A 100 16.80 -4.54 8.44
N ASN A 101 16.30 -3.96 9.54
CA ASN A 101 17.08 -3.58 10.72
C ASN A 101 18.28 -2.68 10.37
N ALA A 102 18.09 -1.83 9.36
CA ALA A 102 19.11 -0.91 8.88
C ALA A 102 19.17 0.35 9.76
N ALA A 103 20.37 0.87 10.03
CA ALA A 103 20.50 2.13 10.77
C ALA A 103 19.86 3.33 10.04
N THR A 104 19.78 3.27 8.71
CA THR A 104 19.10 4.26 7.87
C THR A 104 18.37 3.58 6.73
N GLY A 105 17.17 4.05 6.42
CA GLY A 105 16.34 3.43 5.39
C GLY A 105 15.82 2.06 5.85
N ASP A 106 15.57 1.92 7.15
CA ASP A 106 14.97 0.74 7.72
C ASP A 106 13.55 0.58 7.16
N GLN A 107 13.32 -0.56 6.54
CA GLN A 107 12.07 -0.90 5.88
C GLN A 107 11.43 -2.03 6.65
N ASN A 108 10.20 -1.81 7.08
CA ASN A 108 9.49 -2.75 7.92
C ASN A 108 8.16 -3.13 7.29
N PHE A 109 7.79 -4.39 7.44
CA PHE A 109 6.50 -4.97 7.12
C PHE A 109 5.93 -5.62 8.38
N VAL A 110 4.65 -5.40 8.64
CA VAL A 110 3.89 -6.01 9.71
C VAL A 110 2.62 -6.60 9.14
N ILE A 111 2.25 -7.79 9.58
CA ILE A 111 0.91 -8.32 9.41
C ILE A 111 0.38 -8.80 10.75
N TYR A 112 -0.89 -8.51 11.04
CA TYR A 112 -1.56 -8.97 12.25
C TYR A 112 -3.05 -9.16 12.02
N SER A 113 -3.68 -9.90 12.92
CA SER A 113 -5.12 -10.14 12.86
C SER A 113 -5.82 -10.01 14.19
N TYR A 114 -7.10 -9.67 14.13
CA TYR A 114 -8.00 -9.64 15.29
C TYR A 114 -9.44 -9.92 14.86
N PRO A 115 -10.32 -10.41 15.76
CA PRO A 115 -11.71 -10.71 15.42
C PRO A 115 -12.45 -9.50 14.85
N TYR A 116 -13.29 -9.74 13.84
CA TYR A 116 -14.22 -8.74 13.35
C TYR A 116 -15.46 -8.71 14.24
N THR A 117 -15.74 -7.58 14.87
CA THR A 117 -16.90 -7.45 15.78
C THR A 117 -18.08 -6.77 15.10
N ASP A 118 -17.82 -5.66 14.42
CA ASP A 118 -18.84 -4.80 13.84
C ASP A 118 -18.25 -3.80 12.83
N LYS A 119 -19.12 -3.03 12.20
CA LYS A 119 -18.77 -2.05 11.15
C LYS A 119 -17.87 -0.90 11.63
N ASP A 120 -17.87 -0.56 12.93
CA ASP A 120 -17.08 0.56 13.47
C ASP A 120 -15.58 0.22 13.46
N THR A 121 -15.24 -1.04 13.16
CA THR A 121 -13.89 -1.52 12.86
C THR A 121 -13.19 -0.70 11.76
N PHE A 122 -13.92 -0.12 10.82
CA PHE A 122 -13.37 0.65 9.71
C PHE A 122 -13.41 2.17 9.94
N THR A 123 -13.12 2.60 11.17
CA THR A 123 -12.98 4.01 11.56
C THR A 123 -11.53 4.35 11.91
N LYS A 124 -11.18 5.65 11.86
CA LYS A 124 -9.84 6.13 12.26
C LYS A 124 -9.57 5.81 13.74
N GLU A 125 -10.55 6.09 14.59
CA GLU A 125 -10.45 5.95 16.03
C GLU A 125 -10.22 4.48 16.41
N TYR A 126 -10.99 3.57 15.81
CA TYR A 126 -10.83 2.14 16.04
C TYR A 126 -9.49 1.63 15.51
N PHE A 127 -9.08 2.04 14.30
CA PHE A 127 -7.79 1.69 13.72
C PHE A 127 -6.63 2.12 14.63
N VAL A 128 -6.59 3.39 15.06
CA VAL A 128 -5.53 3.92 15.94
C VAL A 128 -5.49 3.15 17.26
N HIS A 129 -6.66 2.93 17.88
CA HIS A 129 -6.75 2.19 19.14
C HIS A 129 -6.23 0.75 19.01
N LYS A 130 -6.63 0.02 17.97
CA LYS A 130 -6.16 -1.35 17.73
C LYS A 130 -4.69 -1.41 17.35
N ARG A 131 -4.23 -0.53 16.47
CA ARG A 131 -2.81 -0.43 16.08
C ARG A 131 -1.94 -0.20 17.31
N ASP A 132 -2.26 0.79 18.15
CA ASP A 132 -1.47 1.09 19.35
C ASP A 132 -1.46 -0.09 20.34
N SER A 133 -2.58 -0.80 20.50
CA SER A 133 -2.63 -2.01 21.33
C SER A 133 -1.68 -3.10 20.82
N VAL A 134 -1.70 -3.39 19.50
CA VAL A 134 -0.88 -4.44 18.89
C VAL A 134 0.60 -4.03 18.89
N MET A 135 0.90 -2.81 18.48
CA MET A 135 2.27 -2.30 18.40
C MET A 135 2.91 -2.17 19.78
N LYS A 136 2.15 -1.80 20.82
CA LYS A 136 2.64 -1.77 22.19
C LYS A 136 3.08 -3.14 22.71
N ALA A 137 2.32 -4.19 22.39
CA ALA A 137 2.64 -5.54 22.82
C ALA A 137 3.85 -6.12 22.05
N ASN A 138 4.02 -5.74 20.78
CA ASN A 138 4.95 -6.43 19.87
C ASN A 138 6.19 -5.62 19.49
N ILE A 139 6.20 -4.30 19.62
CA ILE A 139 7.33 -3.43 19.25
C ILE A 139 7.71 -2.54 20.44
N PRO A 140 8.41 -3.11 21.45
CA PRO A 140 8.91 -2.34 22.58
C PRO A 140 10.07 -1.42 22.16
N GLY A 141 10.24 -0.33 22.89
CA GLY A 141 11.42 0.52 22.77
C GLY A 141 12.59 -0.01 23.59
N ALA A 142 13.67 0.78 23.65
CA ALA A 142 14.92 0.38 24.31
C ALA A 142 14.81 0.20 25.84
N ARG A 143 13.77 0.78 26.47
CA ARG A 143 13.54 0.71 27.92
C ARG A 143 12.10 0.32 28.23
N GLU A 144 11.90 -0.21 29.43
CA GLU A 144 10.57 -0.48 29.95
C GLU A 144 9.67 0.77 29.88
N GLY A 145 8.42 0.57 29.45
CA GLY A 145 7.47 1.66 29.23
C GLY A 145 7.58 2.38 27.89
N MET A 146 8.63 2.14 27.10
CA MET A 146 8.75 2.63 25.72
C MET A 146 8.14 1.64 24.73
N TYR A 147 7.40 2.14 23.74
CA TYR A 147 6.75 1.32 22.73
C TYR A 147 6.32 2.14 21.51
N MET A 148 6.12 1.46 20.38
CA MET A 148 5.57 2.10 19.19
C MET A 148 4.12 2.53 19.39
N SER A 149 3.83 3.77 19.01
CA SER A 149 2.51 4.41 19.05
C SER A 149 2.25 5.20 17.76
N THR A 150 1.00 5.57 17.56
CA THR A 150 0.53 6.31 16.39
C THR A 150 0.46 7.80 16.69
N ASP A 151 0.89 8.65 15.76
CA ASP A 151 0.54 10.06 15.77
C ASP A 151 -0.85 10.24 15.17
N SER A 152 -1.87 10.18 16.03
CA SER A 152 -3.27 10.23 15.62
C SER A 152 -3.66 11.54 14.91
N LEU A 153 -2.97 12.65 15.20
CA LEU A 153 -3.22 13.94 14.54
C LEU A 153 -2.71 13.92 13.09
N MET A 154 -1.60 13.22 12.85
CA MET A 154 -0.96 13.08 11.54
C MET A 154 -1.41 11.82 10.79
N THR A 155 -2.49 11.17 11.24
CA THR A 155 -3.02 9.95 10.63
C THR A 155 -4.34 10.23 9.93
N ASP A 156 -4.42 9.88 8.66
CA ASP A 156 -5.66 9.93 7.87
C ASP A 156 -6.05 8.53 7.42
N VAL A 157 -7.35 8.30 7.29
CA VAL A 157 -7.90 7.07 6.74
C VAL A 157 -8.79 7.37 5.55
N ARG A 158 -8.79 6.47 4.56
CA ARG A 158 -9.70 6.56 3.41
C ARG A 158 -10.10 5.16 2.94
N PRO A 159 -11.32 5.00 2.41
CA PRO A 159 -11.70 3.77 1.75
C PRO A 159 -10.95 3.63 0.42
N ILE A 160 -10.46 2.43 0.15
CA ILE A 160 -9.86 2.04 -1.12
C ILE A 160 -10.41 0.69 -1.57
N SER A 161 -10.19 0.34 -2.85
CA SER A 161 -10.49 -0.98 -3.39
C SER A 161 -9.18 -1.72 -3.61
N VAL A 162 -8.96 -2.80 -2.87
CA VAL A 162 -7.81 -3.69 -3.04
C VAL A 162 -8.33 -5.02 -3.52
N GLN A 163 -7.91 -5.39 -4.72
CA GLN A 163 -8.31 -6.65 -5.35
C GLN A 163 -9.83 -6.81 -5.55
N GLY A 164 -10.53 -5.70 -5.83
CA GLY A 164 -11.99 -5.67 -6.00
C GLY A 164 -12.79 -5.69 -4.70
N ASP A 165 -12.14 -5.85 -3.55
CA ASP A 165 -12.76 -5.80 -2.23
C ASP A 165 -12.46 -4.48 -1.52
N TYR A 166 -13.36 -4.09 -0.62
CA TYR A 166 -13.18 -2.95 0.27
C TYR A 166 -11.97 -3.14 1.17
N ALA A 167 -11.15 -2.09 1.31
CA ALA A 167 -10.15 -1.95 2.34
C ALA A 167 -10.17 -0.53 2.91
N LEU A 168 -9.80 -0.37 4.17
CA LEU A 168 -9.47 0.94 4.72
C LEU A 168 -7.95 1.14 4.62
N GLU A 169 -7.53 2.17 3.90
CA GLU A 169 -6.15 2.63 3.91
C GLU A 169 -5.97 3.60 5.07
N ALA A 170 -4.95 3.37 5.89
CA ALA A 170 -4.48 4.33 6.88
C ALA A 170 -3.07 4.79 6.51
N ARG A 171 -2.83 6.10 6.54
CA ARG A 171 -1.50 6.69 6.36
C ARG A 171 -1.24 7.64 7.50
N GLY A 172 -0.06 7.60 8.07
CA GLY A 172 0.30 8.54 9.11
C GLY A 172 1.73 8.42 9.58
N LEU A 173 1.98 8.97 10.77
CA LEU A 173 3.27 8.87 11.43
C LEU A 173 3.20 7.92 12.62
N TRP A 174 4.22 7.08 12.77
CA TRP A 174 4.47 6.32 13.98
C TRP A 174 5.60 6.98 14.77
N ARG A 175 5.61 6.76 16.08
CA ARG A 175 6.67 7.20 16.99
C ARG A 175 6.83 6.23 18.15
N ILE A 176 8.04 6.12 18.69
CA ILE A 176 8.26 5.44 19.96
C ILE A 176 7.89 6.40 21.09
N LYS A 177 6.94 6.00 21.94
CA LYS A 177 6.62 6.75 23.14
C LYS A 177 7.82 6.72 24.09
N GLY A 178 8.28 7.89 24.52
CA GLY A 178 9.47 8.05 25.37
C GLY A 178 10.79 8.16 24.60
N ASP A 179 10.75 8.27 23.27
CA ASP A 179 11.91 8.46 22.40
C ASP A 179 11.55 9.37 21.21
N PHE A 180 12.55 9.76 20.42
CA PHE A 180 12.40 10.60 19.22
C PHE A 180 12.33 9.80 17.92
N MET A 181 12.47 8.47 18.00
CA MET A 181 12.32 7.59 16.85
C MET A 181 10.90 7.63 16.29
N GLY A 182 10.79 7.76 14.97
CA GLY A 182 9.50 7.76 14.27
C GLY A 182 9.66 7.82 12.75
N GLY A 183 8.53 7.81 12.04
CA GLY A 183 8.50 7.87 10.59
C GLY A 183 7.11 7.62 10.01
N PRO A 184 6.98 7.54 8.68
CA PRO A 184 5.72 7.28 8.02
C PRO A 184 5.36 5.80 8.06
N PHE A 185 4.05 5.51 8.06
CA PHE A 185 3.49 4.19 7.81
C PHE A 185 2.35 4.26 6.79
N VAL A 186 2.07 3.11 6.17
CA VAL A 186 0.86 2.88 5.36
C VAL A 186 0.30 1.51 5.74
N SER A 187 -1.00 1.43 6.00
CA SER A 187 -1.67 0.19 6.42
C SER A 187 -2.91 -0.06 5.57
N HIS A 188 -3.11 -1.32 5.17
CA HIS A 188 -4.37 -1.82 4.62
C HIS A 188 -5.08 -2.65 5.67
N VAL A 189 -6.30 -2.25 6.01
CA VAL A 189 -7.20 -2.99 6.92
C VAL A 189 -8.26 -3.66 6.06
N ARG A 190 -8.31 -5.00 6.09
CA ARG A 190 -9.21 -5.79 5.23
C ARG A 190 -9.94 -6.85 6.04
N LEU A 191 -11.20 -7.11 5.68
CA LEU A 191 -12.01 -8.19 6.24
C LEU A 191 -11.69 -9.51 5.54
N ASP A 192 -11.12 -10.45 6.28
CA ASP A 192 -11.09 -11.86 5.91
C ASP A 192 -12.47 -12.46 6.22
N LYS A 193 -13.32 -12.50 5.18
CA LYS A 193 -14.70 -12.98 5.26
C LYS A 193 -14.78 -14.47 5.59
N ALA A 194 -13.78 -15.27 5.21
CA ALA A 194 -13.79 -16.72 5.43
C ALA A 194 -13.62 -17.05 6.92
N ASN A 195 -12.75 -16.31 7.61
CA ASN A 195 -12.45 -16.54 9.02
C ASN A 195 -13.05 -15.49 9.98
N GLN A 196 -13.87 -14.57 9.47
CA GLN A 196 -14.53 -13.50 10.25
C GLN A 196 -13.55 -12.71 11.14
N ARG A 197 -12.42 -12.31 10.53
CA ARG A 197 -11.38 -11.53 11.20
C ARG A 197 -10.91 -10.38 10.33
N ILE A 198 -10.30 -9.39 10.96
CA ILE A 198 -9.55 -8.36 10.25
C ILE A 198 -8.12 -8.81 10.07
N ILE A 199 -7.61 -8.64 8.86
CA ILE A 199 -6.19 -8.68 8.55
C ILE A 199 -5.72 -7.25 8.34
N VAL A 200 -4.70 -6.84 9.08
CA VAL A 200 -3.98 -5.60 8.82
C VAL A 200 -2.60 -5.95 8.30
N SER A 201 -2.28 -5.45 7.12
CA SER A 201 -0.91 -5.44 6.58
C SER A 201 -0.42 -4.00 6.54
N GLU A 202 0.76 -3.76 7.06
CA GLU A 202 1.32 -2.43 7.26
C GLU A 202 2.79 -2.40 6.87
N ILE A 203 3.22 -1.27 6.31
CA ILE A 203 4.63 -0.93 6.18
C ILE A 203 4.93 0.31 7.00
N PHE A 204 6.13 0.38 7.57
CA PHE A 204 6.63 1.59 8.19
C PHE A 204 8.12 1.77 7.93
N ILE A 205 8.55 3.02 7.85
CA ILE A 205 9.93 3.38 7.49
C ILE A 205 10.58 4.15 8.64
N TYR A 206 11.78 3.75 9.04
CA TYR A 206 12.66 4.56 9.89
C TYR A 206 13.87 5.04 9.08
N SER A 207 14.02 6.36 8.93
CA SER A 207 15.17 6.94 8.24
C SER A 207 15.31 8.42 8.57
N PRO A 208 15.88 8.80 9.72
CA PRO A 208 15.90 10.19 10.19
C PRO A 208 16.50 11.14 9.14
N ASP A 209 17.60 10.74 8.50
CA ASP A 209 18.42 11.64 7.67
C ASP A 209 18.09 11.65 6.17
N LYS A 210 17.07 10.88 5.73
CA LYS A 210 16.76 10.75 4.30
C LYS A 210 15.28 11.00 3.99
N MET A 211 15.05 11.34 2.73
CA MET A 211 13.70 11.40 2.15
C MET A 211 13.11 10.00 2.06
N LYS A 212 11.93 9.83 2.66
CA LYS A 212 11.30 8.51 2.87
C LYS A 212 10.30 8.14 1.77
N ARG A 213 9.90 9.10 0.92
CA ARG A 213 8.86 8.92 -0.10
C ARG A 213 9.10 7.71 -0.99
N ASN A 214 10.32 7.55 -1.52
CA ASN A 214 10.61 6.45 -2.44
C ASN A 214 10.64 5.10 -1.71
N LEU A 215 11.14 5.05 -0.46
CA LEU A 215 11.13 3.86 0.38
C LEU A 215 9.70 3.42 0.72
N VAL A 216 8.83 4.39 1.08
CA VAL A 216 7.40 4.14 1.30
C VAL A 216 6.78 3.56 0.04
N ARG A 217 6.94 4.21 -1.12
CA ARG A 217 6.36 3.73 -2.39
C ARG A 217 6.81 2.33 -2.76
N GLN A 218 8.09 2.01 -2.57
CA GLN A 218 8.62 0.67 -2.84
C GLN A 218 7.98 -0.38 -1.92
N MET A 219 7.92 -0.09 -0.62
CA MET A 219 7.35 -1.03 0.35
C MET A 219 5.84 -1.18 0.21
N GLU A 220 5.14 -0.11 -0.11
CA GLU A 220 3.68 -0.06 -0.26
C GLU A 220 3.15 -1.02 -1.32
N ALA A 221 3.94 -1.30 -2.38
CA ALA A 221 3.60 -2.30 -3.39
C ALA A 221 3.27 -3.67 -2.76
N SER A 222 3.98 -4.05 -1.70
CA SER A 222 3.76 -5.31 -0.96
C SER A 222 2.35 -5.41 -0.36
N LEU A 223 1.75 -4.28 0.04
CA LEU A 223 0.40 -4.27 0.62
C LEU A 223 -0.69 -4.62 -0.41
N TYR A 224 -0.41 -4.38 -1.70
CA TYR A 224 -1.31 -4.72 -2.80
C TYR A 224 -1.15 -6.17 -3.29
N THR A 225 -0.02 -6.82 -2.97
CA THR A 225 0.21 -8.24 -3.30
C THR A 225 -0.47 -9.18 -2.31
N LEU A 226 -0.81 -8.71 -1.10
CA LEU A 226 -1.47 -9.52 -0.07
C LEU A 226 -2.79 -10.12 -0.60
N LYS A 227 -2.89 -11.44 -0.66
CA LYS A 227 -4.11 -12.18 -0.95
C LYS A 227 -4.66 -12.76 0.34
N LEU A 228 -5.93 -12.45 0.61
CA LEU A 228 -6.66 -13.02 1.74
C LEU A 228 -7.14 -14.44 1.44
N PRO A 229 -7.47 -15.24 2.48
CA PRO A 229 -8.08 -16.55 2.32
C PRO A 229 -9.33 -16.48 1.42
N GLY A 230 -9.39 -17.35 0.42
CA GLY A 230 -10.51 -17.42 -0.53
C GLY A 230 -10.57 -16.29 -1.57
N SER A 231 -9.54 -15.44 -1.68
CA SER A 231 -9.46 -14.44 -2.76
C SER A 231 -9.47 -15.12 -4.13
N LYS A 232 -10.40 -14.70 -5.00
CA LYS A 232 -10.52 -15.20 -6.38
C LYS A 232 -9.66 -14.44 -7.38
N GLN A 233 -8.87 -13.46 -6.94
CA GLN A 233 -8.11 -12.63 -7.86
C GLN A 233 -6.91 -13.36 -8.46
N GLU A 234 -6.92 -13.46 -9.79
CA GLU A 234 -5.76 -13.83 -10.60
C GLU A 234 -4.85 -12.61 -10.80
N GLY A 235 -3.55 -12.77 -10.51
CA GLY A 235 -2.56 -11.69 -10.59
C GLY A 235 -2.53 -10.74 -9.39
N ALA A 236 -1.48 -9.92 -9.32
CA ALA A 236 -1.28 -8.90 -8.28
C ALA A 236 -1.29 -7.47 -8.87
N GLU A 237 -1.68 -7.32 -10.13
CA GLU A 237 -1.64 -6.02 -10.81
C GLU A 237 -2.76 -5.10 -10.32
N ILE A 238 -2.39 -3.87 -9.97
CA ILE A 238 -3.30 -2.80 -9.59
C ILE A 238 -3.89 -2.19 -10.88
N PRO A 239 -5.21 -2.08 -11.01
CA PRO A 239 -5.83 -1.39 -12.14
C PRO A 239 -5.35 0.06 -12.23
N VAL A 240 -4.84 0.47 -13.39
CA VAL A 240 -4.62 1.88 -13.71
C VAL A 240 -5.98 2.47 -14.10
N GLY A 241 -6.46 3.49 -13.38
CA GLY A 241 -7.86 3.98 -13.41
C GLY A 241 -8.38 4.56 -14.73
N VAL A 242 -7.67 4.37 -15.85
CA VAL A 242 -8.09 4.73 -17.20
C VAL A 242 -8.56 3.45 -17.89
N THR A 243 -9.87 3.33 -18.11
CA THR A 243 -10.45 2.10 -18.68
C THR A 243 -10.12 1.95 -20.17
N ALA A 244 -9.94 0.71 -20.62
CA ALA A 244 -9.70 0.37 -22.03
C ALA A 244 -10.86 0.71 -23.00
N LYS A 245 -11.96 1.31 -22.51
CA LYS A 245 -13.01 1.87 -23.37
C LYS A 245 -12.64 3.23 -23.96
N ASP A 246 -11.60 3.89 -23.44
CA ASP A 246 -11.09 5.17 -23.98
C ASP A 246 -9.96 4.98 -25.02
N THR A 247 -9.57 3.73 -25.29
CA THR A 247 -8.60 3.36 -26.31
C THR A 247 -9.23 3.29 -27.70
N THR A 248 -8.91 4.24 -28.58
CA THR A 248 -8.84 3.91 -30.01
C THR A 248 -7.51 3.20 -30.27
N ASN A 249 -7.58 1.90 -30.54
CA ASN A 249 -6.47 1.17 -31.15
C ASN A 249 -6.14 1.83 -32.49
N ASN A 250 -5.06 2.60 -32.54
CA ASN A 250 -4.45 2.96 -33.81
C ASN A 250 -3.46 1.82 -34.16
N LYS A 251 -3.93 0.86 -34.95
CA LYS A 251 -3.06 0.25 -35.96
C LYS A 251 -2.84 1.27 -37.06
#